data_AF-A0A842Y0E9-F1
#
_entry.id   AF-A0A842Y0E9-F1
#
_cell.length_a   1.000
_cell.length_b   1.000
_cell.length_c   1.000
_cell.angle_alpha   90.00
_cell.angle_beta   90.00
_cell.angle_gamma   90.00
#
_symmetry.space_group_name_H-M   'P 1'
#
loop_
_entity.id
_entity.type
_entity.pdbx_description
1 polymer ?
#
loop_
_entity_poly.entity_id
_entity_poly.type
_entity_poly.pdbx_seq_one_letter_code
_entity_poly.pdbx_strand_id
1 'polypeptide(L)'
;MENEFAPHVDEIKRALDNEIDGTNIIEDLKKLLEYRVPLDEAKRSLIKKYGGTEKSIPRKLSDIETGDRNIEVTVQVLELTHRTINIKGIEKTIFSGIISDGTAARSFTAWDDYDLNAGDTIRVTHAYVRSWQEMPEINFGNRSEVIKLDISIEIDPENEMKKLSELRGGEVNVHTEFRILDIETREINTKNGINKILTGFIADEVTKIPLTSWVTLPELVAGNVVGVKNAYVRSFRGIPTLNISENSKVKKLDKNIVYSEPANIPIGELIKRDGAFDVTIEGNLLSIRQGSGLVFRCPECSRVIQKSMCRVHGKVEEIPDMRIKAVIDDGTGALMLVIDADLTKKVCGLTIQEAKKIAEASMSHKTVEEEVSRKMFGKIFSARGNMSKGDFGVTLVAKDVWEPPLKLGEKASELLRKIAG
;
A
#
# COMPACT_ATOMS: atom_id res chain seq x y z
N MET A 1 18.07 -2.73 -37.21
CA MET A 1 16.76 -3.35 -37.50
C MET A 1 16.67 -4.80 -37.02
N GLU A 2 17.68 -5.67 -37.20
CA GLU A 2 17.64 -7.04 -36.61
C GLU A 2 17.73 -7.06 -35.08
N ASN A 3 18.42 -6.07 -34.49
CA ASN A 3 18.65 -6.01 -33.04
C ASN A 3 17.41 -5.65 -32.20
N GLU A 4 16.32 -5.17 -32.83
CA GLU A 4 15.09 -4.76 -32.15
C GLU A 4 14.13 -5.95 -31.93
N PHE A 5 14.18 -6.95 -32.81
CA PHE A 5 13.32 -8.14 -32.71
C PHE A 5 13.95 -9.28 -31.91
N ALA A 6 15.25 -9.23 -31.63
CA ALA A 6 15.99 -10.25 -30.88
C ALA A 6 15.29 -10.70 -29.58
N PRO A 7 14.88 -9.82 -28.65
CA PRO A 7 14.23 -10.26 -27.41
C PRO A 7 12.88 -10.97 -27.67
N HIS A 8 12.16 -10.57 -28.71
CA HIS A 8 10.86 -11.16 -29.05
C HIS A 8 11.00 -12.51 -29.76
N VAL A 9 12.04 -12.68 -30.56
CA VAL A 9 12.36 -13.97 -31.21
C VAL A 9 12.83 -14.98 -30.18
N ASP A 10 13.62 -14.56 -29.18
CA ASP A 10 14.05 -15.42 -28.08
C ASP A 10 12.87 -15.88 -27.21
N GLU A 11 11.87 -15.01 -26.98
CA GLU A 11 10.61 -15.39 -26.33
C GLU A 11 9.86 -16.48 -27.13
N ILE A 12 9.71 -16.30 -28.44
CA ILE A 12 9.02 -17.27 -29.30
C ILE A 12 9.79 -18.59 -29.37
N LYS A 13 11.13 -18.55 -29.49
CA LYS A 13 11.97 -19.76 -29.50
C LYS A 13 11.88 -20.55 -28.21
N ARG A 14 11.87 -19.89 -27.06
CA ARG A 14 11.69 -20.56 -25.75
C ARG A 14 10.36 -21.30 -25.66
N ALA A 15 9.29 -20.71 -26.18
CA ALA A 15 7.96 -21.32 -26.26
C ALA A 15 7.89 -22.52 -27.23
N LEU A 16 8.90 -22.68 -28.09
CA LEU A 16 9.05 -23.74 -29.10
C LEU A 16 10.22 -24.68 -28.79
N ASP A 17 10.69 -24.72 -27.54
CA ASP A 17 11.80 -25.57 -27.10
C ASP A 17 13.11 -25.39 -27.90
N ASN A 18 13.28 -24.21 -28.52
CA ASN A 18 14.38 -23.87 -29.41
C ASN A 18 14.53 -24.77 -30.65
N GLU A 19 13.48 -25.49 -31.05
CA GLU A 19 13.53 -26.42 -32.20
C GLU A 19 13.42 -25.70 -33.56
N ILE A 20 13.08 -24.41 -33.57
CA ILE A 20 12.78 -23.65 -34.80
C ILE A 20 13.81 -22.55 -35.06
N ASP A 21 14.22 -22.44 -36.34
CA ASP A 21 15.16 -21.42 -36.80
C ASP A 21 14.61 -20.00 -36.62
N GLY A 22 15.47 -19.09 -36.13
CA GLY A 22 15.10 -17.70 -35.81
C GLY A 22 14.81 -16.85 -37.03
N THR A 23 15.39 -17.19 -38.18
CA THR A 23 15.20 -16.46 -39.44
C THR A 23 13.74 -16.49 -39.89
N ASN A 24 13.12 -17.67 -39.82
CA ASN A 24 11.70 -17.86 -40.18
C ASN A 24 10.75 -17.13 -39.22
N ILE A 25 11.09 -17.11 -37.93
CA ILE A 25 10.32 -16.40 -36.90
C ILE A 25 10.36 -14.87 -37.14
N ILE A 26 11.53 -14.33 -37.50
CA ILE A 26 11.70 -12.90 -37.79
C ILE A 26 10.87 -12.49 -39.01
N GLU A 27 10.90 -13.27 -40.10
CA GLU A 27 10.14 -12.95 -41.31
C GLU A 27 8.63 -12.95 -41.07
N ASP A 28 8.12 -13.95 -40.36
CA ASP A 28 6.69 -14.03 -40.07
C ASP A 28 6.24 -12.99 -39.03
N LEU A 29 7.10 -12.62 -38.06
CA LEU A 29 6.84 -11.53 -37.13
C LEU A 29 6.76 -10.18 -37.86
N LYS A 30 7.68 -9.92 -38.80
CA LYS A 30 7.65 -8.71 -39.63
C LYS A 30 6.35 -8.61 -40.44
N LYS A 31 5.93 -9.70 -41.08
CA LYS A 31 4.66 -9.74 -41.83
C LYS A 31 3.47 -9.38 -40.94
N LEU A 32 3.37 -9.95 -39.74
CA LEU A 32 2.26 -9.66 -38.82
C LEU A 32 2.26 -8.18 -38.37
N LEU A 33 3.43 -7.61 -38.11
CA LEU A 33 3.56 -6.19 -37.74
C LEU A 33 3.23 -5.26 -38.92
N GLU A 34 3.57 -5.65 -40.15
CA GLU A 34 3.16 -4.92 -41.38
C GLU A 34 1.63 -4.88 -41.53
N TYR A 35 0.94 -5.96 -41.14
CA TYR A 35 -0.53 -6.00 -41.04
C TYR A 35 -1.09 -5.25 -39.83
N ARG A 36 -0.25 -4.51 -39.09
CA ARG A 36 -0.60 -3.78 -37.86
C ARG A 36 -1.17 -4.66 -36.74
N VAL A 37 -0.84 -5.95 -36.74
CA VAL A 37 -1.14 -6.82 -35.61
C VAL A 37 -0.30 -6.35 -34.41
N PRO A 38 -0.89 -6.09 -33.24
CA PRO A 38 -0.13 -5.74 -32.05
C PRO A 38 0.93 -6.81 -31.74
N LEU A 39 2.12 -6.38 -31.30
CA LEU A 39 3.27 -7.26 -31.09
C LEU A 39 2.96 -8.49 -30.23
N ASP A 40 2.19 -8.33 -29.15
CA ASP A 40 1.80 -9.44 -28.28
C ASP A 40 0.87 -10.45 -28.97
N GLU A 41 -0.01 -9.98 -29.84
CA GLU A 41 -0.91 -10.84 -30.62
C GLU A 41 -0.16 -11.55 -31.75
N ALA A 42 0.83 -10.87 -32.35
CA ALA A 42 1.73 -11.44 -33.33
C ALA A 42 2.57 -12.59 -32.73
N LYS A 43 3.20 -12.36 -31.56
CA LYS A 43 3.96 -13.39 -30.83
C LYS A 43 3.12 -14.64 -30.55
N ARG A 44 1.91 -14.46 -30.02
CA ARG A 44 0.98 -15.57 -29.75
C ARG A 44 0.58 -16.34 -30.99
N SER A 45 0.31 -15.63 -32.08
CA SER A 45 -0.08 -16.25 -33.35
C SER A 45 1.04 -17.13 -33.91
N LEU A 46 2.29 -16.70 -33.78
CA LEU A 46 3.47 -17.48 -34.20
C LEU A 46 3.69 -18.70 -33.31
N ILE A 47 3.66 -18.55 -31.99
CA ILE A 47 3.82 -19.68 -31.06
C ILE A 47 2.79 -20.77 -31.38
N LYS A 48 1.53 -20.39 -31.61
CA LYS A 48 0.47 -21.33 -31.99
C LYS A 48 0.66 -21.93 -33.38
N LYS A 49 1.08 -21.14 -34.38
CA LYS A 49 1.35 -21.60 -35.76
C LYS A 49 2.40 -22.71 -35.78
N TYR A 50 3.41 -22.60 -34.92
CA TYR A 50 4.53 -23.52 -34.84
C TYR A 50 4.33 -24.66 -33.83
N GLY A 51 3.12 -24.83 -33.28
CA GLY A 51 2.80 -25.94 -32.38
C GLY A 51 3.37 -25.80 -30.96
N GLY A 52 3.93 -24.63 -30.62
CA GLY A 52 4.43 -24.33 -29.28
C GLY A 52 3.31 -24.02 -28.29
N THR A 53 3.66 -24.09 -27.02
CA THR A 53 2.82 -23.59 -25.92
C THR A 53 3.47 -22.34 -25.35
N GLU A 54 2.65 -21.33 -25.04
CA GLU A 54 3.14 -20.05 -24.53
C GLU A 54 3.73 -20.25 -23.13
N LYS A 55 5.05 -20.49 -23.03
CA LYS A 55 5.70 -20.70 -21.74
C LYS A 55 5.64 -19.44 -20.89
N SER A 56 5.37 -19.65 -19.62
CA SER A 56 5.38 -18.58 -18.64
C SER A 56 6.80 -18.07 -18.40
N ILE A 57 6.93 -16.79 -18.06
CA ILE A 57 8.20 -16.11 -17.86
C ILE A 57 8.53 -16.12 -16.36
N PRO A 58 9.61 -16.80 -15.92
CA PRO A 58 10.00 -16.77 -14.51
C PRO A 58 10.28 -15.34 -14.02
N ARG A 59 9.71 -15.00 -12.87
CA ARG A 59 9.90 -13.71 -12.19
C ARG A 59 10.12 -13.92 -10.70
N LYS A 60 10.92 -13.04 -10.09
CA LYS A 60 10.98 -12.86 -8.63
C LYS A 60 9.93 -11.84 -8.19
N LEU A 61 9.39 -11.98 -7.00
CA LEU A 61 8.34 -11.08 -6.48
C LEU A 61 8.84 -9.65 -6.25
N SER A 62 10.13 -9.47 -6.04
CA SER A 62 10.78 -8.15 -6.01
C SER A 62 10.72 -7.42 -7.35
N ASP A 63 10.66 -8.16 -8.46
CA ASP A 63 10.88 -7.65 -9.81
C ASP A 63 9.58 -7.59 -10.64
N ILE A 64 8.44 -7.93 -10.04
CA ILE A 64 7.14 -7.87 -10.73
C ILE A 64 6.63 -6.42 -10.81
N GLU A 65 6.01 -6.10 -11.93
CA GLU A 65 5.39 -4.80 -12.17
C GLU A 65 3.91 -4.92 -12.52
N THR A 66 3.13 -3.87 -12.23
CA THR A 66 1.72 -3.84 -12.66
C THR A 66 1.64 -3.94 -14.18
N GLY A 67 0.85 -4.90 -14.66
CA GLY A 67 0.70 -5.15 -16.09
C GLY A 67 1.52 -6.33 -16.60
N ASP A 68 2.42 -6.90 -15.79
CA ASP A 68 3.08 -8.17 -16.11
C ASP A 68 2.03 -9.26 -16.38
N ARG A 69 2.27 -10.06 -17.42
CA ARG A 69 1.37 -11.13 -17.88
C ARG A 69 2.16 -12.38 -18.20
N ASN A 70 1.50 -13.53 -18.08
CA ASN A 70 2.08 -14.82 -18.38
C ASN A 70 3.38 -15.10 -17.61
N ILE A 71 3.39 -14.80 -16.31
CA ILE A 71 4.56 -15.01 -15.46
C ILE A 71 4.50 -16.36 -14.74
N GLU A 72 5.67 -16.87 -14.40
CA GLU A 72 5.87 -18.02 -13.53
C GLU A 72 6.51 -17.57 -12.22
N VAL A 73 5.96 -17.99 -11.09
CA VAL A 73 6.51 -17.72 -9.76
C VAL A 73 6.50 -19.00 -8.92
N THR A 74 7.55 -19.17 -8.10
CA THR A 74 7.61 -20.21 -7.07
C THR A 74 7.61 -19.53 -5.71
N VAL A 75 6.54 -19.74 -4.93
CA VAL A 75 6.22 -18.95 -3.74
C VAL A 75 5.66 -19.82 -2.62
N GLN A 76 5.82 -19.39 -1.38
CA GLN A 76 5.16 -19.94 -0.21
C GLN A 76 3.97 -19.05 0.16
N VAL A 77 2.83 -19.68 0.49
CA VAL A 77 1.63 -18.99 0.98
C VAL A 77 1.85 -18.60 2.44
N LEU A 78 1.93 -17.30 2.72
CA LEU A 78 2.10 -16.76 4.08
C LEU A 78 0.77 -16.52 4.79
N GLU A 79 -0.23 -16.06 4.04
CA GLU A 79 -1.59 -15.83 4.52
C GLU A 79 -2.59 -16.36 3.49
N LEU A 80 -3.73 -16.88 3.94
CA LEU A 80 -4.84 -17.26 3.07
C LEU A 80 -6.19 -16.96 3.72
N THR A 81 -7.03 -16.24 2.99
CA THR A 81 -8.42 -15.92 3.32
C THR A 81 -9.30 -16.15 2.11
N HIS A 82 -10.62 -16.18 2.29
CA HIS A 82 -11.57 -16.25 1.19
C HIS A 82 -12.71 -15.28 1.41
N ARG A 83 -13.39 -14.90 0.33
CA ARG A 83 -14.63 -14.14 0.39
C ARG A 83 -15.51 -14.51 -0.80
N THR A 84 -16.82 -14.48 -0.57
CA THR A 84 -17.80 -14.59 -1.65
C THR A 84 -18.01 -13.21 -2.26
N ILE A 85 -17.85 -13.13 -3.58
CA ILE A 85 -18.15 -11.92 -4.37
C ILE A 85 -19.29 -12.21 -5.32
N ASN A 86 -20.14 -11.21 -5.56
CA ASN A 86 -21.19 -11.31 -6.56
C ASN A 86 -20.70 -10.68 -7.87
N ILE A 87 -20.58 -11.49 -8.93
CA ILE A 87 -20.24 -11.04 -10.27
C ILE A 87 -21.45 -11.29 -11.17
N LYS A 88 -22.11 -10.21 -11.59
CA LYS A 88 -23.25 -10.25 -12.52
C LYS A 88 -24.38 -11.20 -12.06
N GLY A 89 -24.64 -11.26 -10.75
CA GLY A 89 -25.68 -12.11 -10.17
C GLY A 89 -25.22 -13.52 -9.79
N ILE A 90 -23.98 -13.90 -10.10
CA ILE A 90 -23.41 -15.21 -9.72
C ILE A 90 -22.49 -15.01 -8.53
N GLU A 91 -22.75 -15.74 -7.46
CA GLU A 91 -21.83 -15.82 -6.32
C GLU A 91 -20.60 -16.65 -6.71
N LYS A 92 -19.42 -16.05 -6.56
CA LYS A 92 -18.15 -16.72 -6.74
C LYS A 92 -17.30 -16.55 -5.48
N THR A 93 -16.80 -17.65 -4.94
CA THR A 93 -15.79 -17.61 -3.89
C THR A 93 -14.43 -17.36 -4.51
N ILE A 94 -13.73 -16.35 -4.00
CA ILE A 94 -12.33 -16.07 -4.37
C ILE A 94 -11.44 -16.20 -3.14
N PHE A 95 -10.19 -16.58 -3.38
CA PHE A 95 -9.19 -16.72 -2.33
C PHE A 95 -8.17 -15.60 -2.48
N SER A 96 -7.78 -15.00 -1.36
CA SER A 96 -6.82 -13.91 -1.34
C SER A 96 -5.91 -14.04 -0.14
N GLY A 97 -4.67 -13.59 -0.28
CA GLY A 97 -3.69 -13.74 0.78
C GLY A 97 -2.37 -13.07 0.45
N ILE A 98 -1.32 -13.50 1.13
CA ILE A 98 0.06 -13.04 0.92
C ILE A 98 0.92 -14.25 0.54
N ILE A 99 1.78 -14.07 -0.46
CA ILE A 99 2.77 -15.04 -0.91
C ILE A 99 4.17 -14.42 -0.86
N SER A 100 5.19 -15.26 -0.68
CA SER A 100 6.60 -14.85 -0.72
C SER A 100 7.48 -15.86 -1.44
N ASP A 101 8.50 -15.39 -2.17
CA ASP A 101 9.58 -16.18 -2.75
C ASP A 101 10.94 -15.96 -2.04
N GLY A 102 10.91 -15.36 -0.85
CA GLY A 102 12.09 -14.92 -0.11
C GLY A 102 12.64 -13.55 -0.53
N THR A 103 12.30 -13.03 -1.72
CA THR A 103 12.76 -11.69 -2.15
C THR A 103 11.75 -10.59 -1.84
N ALA A 104 10.45 -10.90 -1.84
CA ALA A 104 9.41 -9.99 -1.40
C ALA A 104 8.16 -10.74 -0.88
N ALA A 105 7.26 -10.01 -0.23
CA ALA A 105 5.89 -10.42 0.06
C ALA A 105 4.94 -9.63 -0.83
N ARG A 106 4.00 -10.33 -1.48
CA ARG A 106 3.01 -9.73 -2.38
C ARG A 106 1.63 -10.28 -2.09
N SER A 107 0.61 -9.44 -2.27
CA SER A 107 -0.75 -9.96 -2.24
C SER A 107 -1.01 -10.81 -3.47
N PHE A 108 -1.90 -11.79 -3.30
CA PHE A 108 -2.42 -12.53 -4.42
C PHE A 108 -3.94 -12.70 -4.33
N THR A 109 -4.56 -12.90 -5.50
CA THR A 109 -5.94 -13.32 -5.65
C THR A 109 -6.00 -14.54 -6.56
N ALA A 110 -6.53 -15.65 -6.04
CA ALA A 110 -6.85 -16.84 -6.80
C ALA A 110 -8.36 -16.87 -7.11
N TRP A 111 -8.68 -16.99 -8.40
CA TRP A 111 -10.06 -16.92 -8.86
C TRP A 111 -10.81 -18.25 -8.73
N ASP A 112 -10.11 -19.35 -8.49
CA ASP A 112 -10.64 -20.71 -8.30
C ASP A 112 -9.99 -21.36 -7.05
N ASP A 113 -10.58 -22.45 -6.54
CA ASP A 113 -10.03 -23.17 -5.37
C ASP A 113 -8.96 -24.16 -5.82
N TYR A 114 -7.71 -23.90 -5.43
CA TYR A 114 -6.56 -24.77 -5.69
C TYR A 114 -6.17 -25.61 -4.46
N ASP A 115 -7.08 -25.69 -3.48
CA ASP A 115 -6.88 -26.39 -2.21
C ASP A 115 -5.65 -25.93 -1.41
N LEU A 116 -5.33 -24.63 -1.45
CA LEU A 116 -4.17 -24.07 -0.78
C LEU A 116 -4.40 -23.90 0.73
N ASN A 117 -3.32 -23.97 1.50
CA ASN A 117 -3.25 -23.58 2.91
C ASN A 117 -2.07 -22.63 3.15
N ALA A 118 -2.09 -21.89 4.26
CA ALA A 118 -0.89 -21.20 4.73
C ALA A 118 0.23 -22.22 4.99
N GLY A 119 1.46 -21.88 4.61
CA GLY A 119 2.62 -22.76 4.65
C GLY A 119 2.91 -23.50 3.34
N ASP A 120 1.91 -23.69 2.46
CA ASP A 120 2.10 -24.41 1.19
C ASP A 120 3.12 -23.69 0.29
N THR A 121 4.07 -24.43 -0.27
CA THR A 121 4.92 -23.96 -1.37
C THR A 121 4.29 -24.35 -2.70
N ILE A 122 4.15 -23.38 -3.61
CA ILE A 122 3.49 -23.56 -4.89
C ILE A 122 4.33 -22.99 -6.03
N ARG A 123 4.23 -23.63 -7.20
CA ARG A 123 4.60 -23.04 -8.49
C ARG A 123 3.33 -22.64 -9.21
N VAL A 124 3.27 -21.38 -9.65
CA VAL A 124 2.16 -20.85 -10.43
C VAL A 124 2.66 -20.44 -11.80
N THR A 125 2.06 -20.99 -12.85
CA THR A 125 2.29 -20.57 -14.24
C THR A 125 1.11 -19.75 -14.75
N HIS A 126 1.33 -18.99 -15.82
CA HIS A 126 0.35 -18.14 -16.49
C HIS A 126 -0.34 -17.15 -15.54
N ALA A 127 0.36 -16.70 -14.50
CA ALA A 127 -0.11 -15.66 -13.60
C ALA A 127 0.00 -14.29 -14.28
N TYR A 128 -0.73 -13.31 -13.74
CA TYR A 128 -0.64 -11.92 -14.19
C TYR A 128 -0.70 -10.96 -13.00
N VAL A 129 -0.22 -9.75 -13.18
CA VAL A 129 -0.10 -8.75 -12.12
C VAL A 129 -1.03 -7.59 -12.38
N ARG A 130 -1.84 -7.24 -11.38
CA ARG A 130 -2.72 -6.05 -11.38
C ARG A 130 -2.30 -5.10 -10.26
N SER A 131 -2.68 -3.83 -10.41
CA SER A 131 -2.60 -2.89 -9.29
C SER A 131 -3.80 -3.09 -8.36
N TRP A 132 -3.51 -3.29 -7.08
CA TRP A 132 -4.49 -3.30 -6.01
C TRP A 132 -4.00 -2.40 -4.87
N GLN A 133 -4.80 -1.40 -4.50
CA GLN A 133 -4.38 -0.36 -3.52
C GLN A 133 -3.00 0.23 -3.83
N GLU A 134 -2.74 0.50 -5.12
CA GLU A 134 -1.49 1.07 -5.64
C GLU A 134 -0.27 0.14 -5.50
N MET A 135 -0.48 -1.14 -5.14
CA MET A 135 0.57 -2.16 -5.03
C MET A 135 0.38 -3.28 -6.07
N PRO A 136 1.47 -3.87 -6.59
CA PRO A 136 1.40 -5.06 -7.43
C PRO A 136 0.77 -6.26 -6.69
N GLU A 137 -0.30 -6.81 -7.27
CA GLU A 137 -1.00 -8.01 -6.81
C GLU A 137 -0.97 -9.10 -7.88
N ILE A 138 -0.53 -10.30 -7.49
CA ILE A 138 -0.49 -11.45 -8.38
C ILE A 138 -1.87 -12.09 -8.47
N ASN A 139 -2.31 -12.44 -9.66
CA ASN A 139 -3.61 -13.04 -9.90
C ASN A 139 -3.46 -14.41 -10.57
N PHE A 140 -4.12 -15.42 -10.00
CA PHE A 140 -4.22 -16.77 -10.57
C PHE A 140 -5.56 -16.87 -11.28
N GLY A 141 -5.57 -16.58 -12.58
CA GLY A 141 -6.78 -16.57 -13.40
C GLY A 141 -7.11 -17.94 -13.99
N ASN A 142 -8.12 -17.98 -14.86
CA ASN A 142 -8.61 -19.23 -15.47
C ASN A 142 -7.56 -20.01 -16.29
N ARG A 143 -6.45 -19.39 -16.66
CA ARG A 143 -5.34 -20.03 -17.39
C ARG A 143 -4.19 -20.42 -16.47
N SER A 144 -4.22 -19.98 -15.22
CA SER A 144 -3.14 -20.21 -14.27
C SER A 144 -3.17 -21.66 -13.81
N GLU A 145 -2.00 -22.30 -13.83
CA GLU A 145 -1.82 -23.64 -13.31
C GLU A 145 -1.03 -23.53 -12.01
N VAL A 146 -1.54 -24.17 -10.96
CA VAL A 146 -0.94 -24.14 -9.62
C VAL A 146 -0.54 -25.56 -9.25
N ILE A 147 0.73 -25.75 -8.92
CA ILE A 147 1.29 -27.03 -8.52
C ILE A 147 1.90 -26.87 -7.12
N LYS A 148 1.48 -27.70 -6.16
CA LYS A 148 2.12 -27.78 -4.84
C LYS A 148 3.48 -28.46 -4.97
N LEU A 149 4.47 -27.90 -4.32
CA LEU A 149 5.83 -28.43 -4.28
C LEU A 149 6.18 -28.84 -2.86
N ASP A 150 6.86 -29.97 -2.73
CA ASP A 150 7.42 -30.44 -1.46
C ASP A 150 8.85 -29.91 -1.28
N ILE A 151 8.97 -28.58 -1.31
CA ILE A 151 10.24 -27.86 -1.08
C ILE A 151 9.99 -26.69 -0.14
N SER A 152 10.98 -26.34 0.67
CA SER A 152 11.00 -25.09 1.43
C SER A 152 11.70 -24.00 0.61
N ILE A 153 11.19 -22.78 0.68
CA ILE A 153 11.89 -21.62 0.11
C ILE A 153 13.04 -21.25 1.06
N GLU A 154 14.25 -21.23 0.54
CA GLU A 154 15.42 -20.79 1.30
C GLU A 154 15.29 -19.30 1.64
N ILE A 155 15.40 -18.99 2.92
CA ILE A 155 15.39 -17.63 3.45
C ILE A 155 16.79 -17.38 4.01
N ASP A 156 17.42 -16.30 3.58
CA ASP A 156 18.73 -15.90 4.08
C ASP A 156 18.66 -15.56 5.59
N PRO A 157 19.24 -16.35 6.49
CA PRO A 157 19.11 -16.11 7.93
C PRO A 157 19.90 -14.88 8.42
N GLU A 158 20.78 -14.30 7.59
CA GLU A 158 21.74 -13.24 7.97
C GLU A 158 21.23 -11.81 7.78
N ASN A 159 19.93 -11.60 7.54
CA ASN A 159 19.41 -10.24 7.38
C ASN A 159 19.63 -9.38 8.65
N GLU A 160 20.03 -8.13 8.43
CA GLU A 160 20.33 -7.18 9.49
C GLU A 160 19.07 -6.78 10.27
N MET A 161 19.27 -6.39 11.53
CA MET A 161 18.22 -5.82 12.36
C MET A 161 17.79 -4.46 11.82
N LYS A 162 16.51 -4.29 11.50
CA LYS A 162 15.93 -3.04 11.01
C LYS A 162 15.18 -2.28 12.10
N LYS A 163 15.24 -0.95 12.04
CA LYS A 163 14.39 -0.07 12.84
C LYS A 163 12.96 -0.05 12.30
N LEU A 164 11.98 0.25 13.15
CA LEU A 164 10.59 0.31 12.71
C LEU A 164 10.35 1.42 11.68
N SER A 165 11.13 2.50 11.73
CA SER A 165 11.07 3.62 10.78
C SER A 165 11.55 3.28 9.37
N GLU A 166 12.29 2.19 9.21
CA GLU A 166 12.91 1.75 7.96
C GLU A 166 12.07 0.71 7.22
N LEU A 167 11.02 0.19 7.88
CA LEU A 167 10.19 -0.87 7.32
C LEU A 167 9.41 -0.39 6.10
N ARG A 168 9.46 -1.18 5.03
CA ARG A 168 8.81 -0.88 3.76
C ARG A 168 7.78 -1.93 3.40
N GLY A 169 6.72 -1.50 2.72
CA GLY A 169 5.66 -2.39 2.28
C GLY A 169 6.17 -3.52 1.38
N GLY A 170 5.83 -4.76 1.71
CA GLY A 170 6.22 -5.94 0.94
C GLY A 170 7.61 -6.47 1.24
N GLU A 171 8.32 -5.93 2.24
CA GLU A 171 9.55 -6.55 2.74
C GLU A 171 9.27 -7.90 3.42
N VAL A 172 10.22 -8.82 3.30
CA VAL A 172 10.21 -10.13 3.95
C VAL A 172 11.52 -10.34 4.69
N ASN A 173 11.58 -11.41 5.48
CA ASN A 173 12.75 -11.74 6.26
C ASN A 173 13.22 -10.58 7.16
N VAL A 174 12.26 -9.85 7.73
CA VAL A 174 12.50 -8.67 8.54
C VAL A 174 12.83 -9.10 9.96
N HIS A 175 13.96 -8.61 10.47
CA HIS A 175 14.43 -8.81 11.83
C HIS A 175 14.32 -7.49 12.59
N THR A 176 13.61 -7.46 13.71
CA THR A 176 13.42 -6.22 14.47
C THR A 176 13.11 -6.48 15.94
N GLU A 177 13.34 -5.48 16.79
CA GLU A 177 13.08 -5.49 18.22
C GLU A 177 12.15 -4.33 18.57
N PHE A 178 11.15 -4.59 19.40
CA PHE A 178 10.17 -3.57 19.76
C PHE A 178 9.48 -3.87 21.08
N ARG A 179 8.92 -2.82 21.70
CA ARG A 179 7.95 -2.93 22.78
C ARG A 179 6.55 -3.09 22.20
N ILE A 180 5.76 -3.99 22.76
CA ILE A 180 4.33 -4.08 22.49
C ILE A 180 3.62 -3.03 23.33
N LEU A 181 2.99 -2.05 22.71
CA LEU A 181 2.26 -0.99 23.41
C LEU A 181 0.85 -1.45 23.79
N ASP A 182 0.18 -2.09 22.84
CA ASP A 182 -1.16 -2.63 22.98
C ASP A 182 -1.32 -3.84 22.06
N ILE A 183 -2.14 -4.81 22.46
CA ILE A 183 -2.44 -6.00 21.67
C ILE A 183 -3.79 -6.58 22.06
N GLU A 184 -4.62 -6.84 21.07
CA GLU A 184 -5.96 -7.40 21.21
C GLU A 184 -6.15 -8.63 20.33
N THR A 185 -6.98 -9.56 20.78
CA THR A 185 -7.38 -10.72 19.97
C THR A 185 -8.56 -10.35 19.09
N ARG A 186 -8.47 -10.65 17.80
CA ARG A 186 -9.57 -10.54 16.84
C ARG A 186 -9.86 -11.88 16.20
N GLU A 187 -11.14 -12.16 16.01
CA GLU A 187 -11.61 -13.31 15.26
C GLU A 187 -11.79 -12.94 13.79
N ILE A 188 -11.18 -13.73 12.90
CA ILE A 188 -11.31 -13.59 11.46
C ILE A 188 -11.83 -14.91 10.87
N ASN A 189 -12.70 -14.81 9.87
CA ASN A 189 -13.16 -15.97 9.12
C ASN A 189 -12.11 -16.33 8.06
N THR A 190 -11.55 -17.53 8.15
CA THR A 190 -10.64 -18.11 7.15
C THR A 190 -11.29 -19.35 6.52
N LYS A 191 -10.63 -19.95 5.51
CA LYS A 191 -11.11 -21.17 4.84
C LYS A 191 -11.34 -22.33 5.83
N ASN A 192 -10.54 -22.39 6.88
CA ASN A 192 -10.54 -23.48 7.86
C ASN A 192 -11.39 -23.18 9.10
N GLY A 193 -12.15 -22.07 9.10
CA GLY A 193 -13.05 -21.67 10.18
C GLY A 193 -12.69 -20.31 10.79
N ILE A 194 -13.14 -20.08 12.02
CA ILE A 194 -12.80 -18.87 12.78
C ILE A 194 -11.37 -19.01 13.30
N ASN A 195 -10.46 -18.19 12.79
CA ASN A 195 -9.10 -18.08 13.32
C ASN A 195 -8.98 -16.87 14.25
N LYS A 196 -8.17 -17.00 15.29
CA LYS A 196 -7.81 -15.91 16.19
C LYS A 196 -6.48 -15.32 15.75
N ILE A 197 -6.49 -14.03 15.42
CA ILE A 197 -5.29 -13.24 15.17
C ILE A 197 -5.10 -12.25 16.31
N LEU A 198 -3.87 -11.78 16.48
CA LEU A 198 -3.57 -10.65 17.36
C LEU A 198 -3.34 -9.40 16.53
N THR A 199 -3.95 -8.29 16.92
CA THR A 199 -3.70 -6.98 16.30
C THR A 199 -3.33 -5.99 17.39
N GLY A 200 -2.46 -5.04 17.09
CA GLY A 200 -2.05 -4.07 18.09
C GLY A 200 -1.08 -3.03 17.57
N PHE A 201 -0.39 -2.39 18.51
CA PHE A 201 0.63 -1.39 18.21
C PHE A 201 1.94 -1.75 18.87
N ILE A 202 3.01 -1.63 18.11
CA ILE A 202 4.38 -1.85 18.56
C ILE A 202 5.18 -0.58 18.37
N ALA A 203 6.21 -0.40 19.18
CA ALA A 203 7.10 0.73 19.05
C ALA A 203 8.54 0.42 19.42
N ASP A 204 9.45 1.11 18.73
CA ASP A 204 10.81 1.34 19.20
C ASP A 204 10.82 2.61 20.07
N GLU A 205 11.96 3.26 20.26
CA GLU A 205 12.07 4.46 21.10
C GLU A 205 11.24 5.64 20.58
N VAL A 206 11.02 5.74 19.25
CA VAL A 206 10.45 6.94 18.61
C VAL A 206 9.41 6.64 17.52
N THR A 207 9.34 5.40 17.04
CA THR A 207 8.48 4.99 15.93
C THR A 207 7.47 4.00 16.44
N LYS A 208 6.20 4.26 16.14
CA LYS A 208 5.08 3.38 16.42
C LYS A 208 4.50 2.88 15.11
N ILE A 209 4.24 1.59 14.99
CA ILE A 209 3.59 0.98 13.82
C ILE A 209 2.53 -0.04 14.25
N PRO A 210 1.55 -0.35 13.38
CA PRO A 210 0.64 -1.45 13.61
C PRO A 210 1.35 -2.81 13.55
N LEU A 211 0.85 -3.76 14.34
CA LEU A 211 1.23 -5.17 14.35
C LEU A 211 0.01 -6.03 14.02
N THR A 212 0.21 -7.05 13.19
CA THR A 212 -0.70 -8.18 13.04
C THR A 212 0.09 -9.48 13.29
N SER A 213 -0.37 -10.34 14.19
CA SER A 213 0.16 -11.69 14.34
C SER A 213 -0.90 -12.70 13.96
N TRP A 214 -0.54 -13.57 13.01
CA TRP A 214 -1.37 -14.67 12.52
C TRP A 214 -1.28 -15.90 13.42
N VAL A 215 -0.39 -15.86 14.41
CA VAL A 215 -0.18 -16.88 15.42
C VAL A 215 -0.40 -16.28 16.80
N THR A 216 -0.82 -17.10 17.76
CA THR A 216 -0.93 -16.67 19.15
C THR A 216 0.27 -17.18 19.91
N LEU A 217 1.09 -16.26 20.43
CA LEU A 217 2.34 -16.57 21.12
C LEU A 217 2.35 -15.92 22.51
N PRO A 218 2.80 -16.62 23.57
CA PRO A 218 2.79 -16.09 24.94
C PRO A 218 3.73 -14.89 25.12
N GLU A 219 4.71 -14.68 24.23
CA GLU A 219 5.58 -13.52 24.22
C GLU A 219 4.85 -12.24 23.80
N LEU A 220 3.77 -12.36 23.03
CA LEU A 220 3.02 -11.25 22.44
C LEU A 220 2.00 -10.67 23.43
N VAL A 221 2.50 -9.97 24.44
CA VAL A 221 1.70 -9.35 25.50
C VAL A 221 2.08 -7.88 25.64
N ALA A 222 1.10 -7.00 25.85
CA ALA A 222 1.34 -5.58 26.09
C ALA A 222 2.37 -5.36 27.22
N GLY A 223 3.31 -4.46 26.97
CA GLY A 223 4.44 -4.15 27.85
C GLY A 223 5.69 -5.01 27.64
N ASN A 224 5.59 -6.19 27.02
CA ASN A 224 6.78 -6.98 26.70
C ASN A 224 7.63 -6.29 25.63
N VAL A 225 8.94 -6.50 25.72
CA VAL A 225 9.88 -6.25 24.64
C VAL A 225 10.20 -7.59 23.97
N VAL A 226 10.05 -7.64 22.65
CA VAL A 226 10.24 -8.85 21.87
C VAL A 226 11.18 -8.59 20.70
N GLY A 227 12.02 -9.58 20.41
CA GLY A 227 12.77 -9.68 19.16
C GLY A 227 12.06 -10.64 18.24
N VAL A 228 11.85 -10.23 17.00
CA VAL A 228 11.24 -11.05 15.95
C VAL A 228 12.25 -11.25 14.84
N LYS A 229 12.38 -12.50 14.39
CA LYS A 229 13.07 -12.86 13.16
C LYS A 229 12.10 -13.42 12.14
N ASN A 230 12.43 -13.24 10.87
CA ASN A 230 11.62 -13.66 9.73
C ASN A 230 10.16 -13.17 9.78
N ALA A 231 9.96 -11.88 10.11
CA ALA A 231 8.68 -11.21 9.90
C ALA A 231 8.56 -10.73 8.44
N TYR A 232 7.37 -10.31 8.04
CA TYR A 232 7.16 -9.59 6.79
C TYR A 232 6.35 -8.32 7.03
N VAL A 233 6.41 -7.39 6.09
CA VAL A 233 5.77 -6.09 6.21
C VAL A 233 4.70 -5.99 5.14
N ARG A 234 3.48 -5.67 5.56
CA ARG A 234 2.35 -5.42 4.67
C ARG A 234 1.99 -3.94 4.76
N SER A 235 1.68 -3.31 3.63
CA SER A 235 1.10 -1.97 3.63
C SER A 235 -0.41 -2.06 3.77
N PHE A 236 -0.96 -1.38 4.77
CA PHE A 236 -2.40 -1.17 4.88
C PHE A 236 -2.71 0.31 4.73
N ARG A 237 -3.43 0.69 3.67
CA ARG A 237 -3.70 2.10 3.33
C ARG A 237 -2.42 2.95 3.27
N GLY A 238 -1.35 2.37 2.71
CA GLY A 238 -0.04 3.02 2.59
C GLY A 238 0.79 3.07 3.88
N ILE A 239 0.36 2.41 4.96
CA ILE A 239 1.09 2.36 6.23
C ILE A 239 1.74 0.98 6.40
N PRO A 240 3.07 0.92 6.57
CA PRO A 240 3.77 -0.33 6.93
C PRO A 240 3.22 -0.93 8.22
N THR A 241 2.85 -2.20 8.16
CA THR A 241 2.36 -3.01 9.27
C THR A 241 3.24 -4.25 9.38
N LEU A 242 3.82 -4.48 10.56
CA LEU A 242 4.62 -5.67 10.80
C LEU A 242 3.70 -6.88 10.96
N ASN A 243 4.03 -7.97 10.27
CA ASN A 243 3.27 -9.21 10.32
C ASN A 243 4.14 -10.37 10.82
N ILE A 244 3.60 -11.13 11.77
CA ILE A 244 4.21 -12.33 12.34
C ILE A 244 3.39 -13.54 11.89
N SER A 245 4.03 -14.55 11.32
CA SER A 245 3.39 -15.81 10.90
C SER A 245 4.07 -17.02 11.56
N GLU A 246 3.64 -18.23 11.18
CA GLU A 246 4.23 -19.49 11.65
C GLU A 246 5.74 -19.62 11.35
N ASN A 247 6.21 -18.94 10.31
CA ASN A 247 7.62 -18.94 9.92
C ASN A 247 8.47 -17.95 10.73
N SER A 248 7.83 -17.08 11.51
CA SER A 248 8.52 -16.07 12.32
C SER A 248 9.01 -16.68 13.64
N LYS A 249 10.21 -16.28 14.07
CA LYS A 249 10.75 -16.65 15.37
C LYS A 249 10.65 -15.47 16.32
N VAL A 250 9.83 -15.60 17.36
CA VAL A 250 9.62 -14.55 18.37
C VAL A 250 10.32 -14.94 19.67
N LYS A 251 11.01 -14.01 20.30
CA LYS A 251 11.64 -14.20 21.60
C LYS A 251 11.42 -12.98 22.48
N LYS A 252 10.95 -13.18 23.71
CA LYS A 252 10.94 -12.13 24.72
C LYS A 252 12.37 -11.74 25.11
N LEU A 253 12.62 -10.45 25.21
CA LEU A 253 13.93 -9.89 25.54
C LEU A 253 13.89 -9.24 26.92
N ASP A 254 15.00 -9.38 27.65
CA ASP A 254 15.25 -8.63 28.88
C ASP A 254 15.90 -7.29 28.54
N LYS A 255 15.17 -6.47 27.78
CA LYS A 255 15.55 -5.12 27.37
C LYS A 255 14.45 -4.16 27.79
N ASN A 256 14.83 -2.92 28.10
CA ASN A 256 13.87 -1.86 28.36
C ASN A 256 13.83 -0.88 27.19
N ILE A 257 12.90 -1.12 26.25
CA ILE A 257 12.54 -0.14 25.23
C ILE A 257 11.41 0.70 25.81
N VAL A 258 11.60 2.01 25.84
CA VAL A 258 10.59 2.98 26.29
C VAL A 258 10.24 3.86 25.10
N TYR A 259 9.01 3.72 24.62
CA TYR A 259 8.49 4.57 23.56
C TYR A 259 8.23 5.97 24.10
N SER A 260 8.86 6.96 23.48
CA SER A 260 8.50 8.36 23.62
C SER A 260 7.76 8.77 22.36
N GLU A 261 6.60 9.41 22.55
CA GLU A 261 5.91 10.04 21.43
C GLU A 261 6.86 11.08 20.80
N PRO A 262 7.23 10.93 19.51
CA PRO A 262 8.22 11.80 18.92
C PRO A 262 7.69 13.23 18.85
N ALA A 263 8.58 14.19 19.11
CA ALA A 263 8.34 15.58 18.73
C ALA A 263 8.12 15.68 17.20
N ASN A 264 7.73 16.86 16.72
CA ASN A 264 7.51 17.13 15.29
C ASN A 264 8.64 16.51 14.44
N ILE A 265 8.30 15.54 13.61
CA ILE A 265 9.23 14.90 12.68
C ILE A 265 9.41 15.85 11.49
N PRO A 266 10.66 16.15 11.07
CA PRO A 266 10.89 16.94 9.87
C PRO A 266 10.23 16.31 8.64
N ILE A 267 9.45 17.09 7.90
CA ILE A 267 8.70 16.62 6.72
C ILE A 267 9.67 16.02 5.70
N GLY A 268 10.86 16.59 5.53
CA GLY A 268 11.92 16.08 4.65
C GLY A 268 12.43 14.68 5.00
N GLU A 269 12.38 14.29 6.28
CA GLU A 269 12.66 12.90 6.68
C GLU A 269 11.46 11.99 6.46
N LEU A 270 10.26 12.52 6.72
CA LEU A 270 9.02 11.76 6.60
C LEU A 270 8.76 11.33 5.15
N ILE A 271 8.94 12.21 4.16
CA ILE A 271 8.71 11.92 2.74
C ILE A 271 9.64 10.83 2.14
N LYS A 272 10.72 10.48 2.84
CA LYS A 272 11.64 9.39 2.44
C LYS A 272 11.10 8.00 2.81
N ARG A 273 10.13 7.94 3.74
CA ARG A 273 9.48 6.70 4.18
C ARG A 273 8.34 6.33 3.22
N ASP A 274 8.00 5.05 3.14
CA ASP A 274 6.86 4.58 2.33
C ASP A 274 5.51 4.89 3.00
N GLY A 275 5.52 4.97 4.33
CA GLY A 275 4.40 5.44 5.14
C GLY A 275 4.85 5.65 6.58
N ALA A 276 4.00 6.27 7.38
CA ALA A 276 4.23 6.41 8.81
C ALA A 276 2.91 6.42 9.56
N PHE A 277 2.89 5.73 10.69
CA PHE A 277 1.73 5.66 11.56
C PHE A 277 1.87 6.64 12.72
N ASP A 278 0.81 7.41 12.96
CA ASP A 278 0.66 8.25 14.15
C ASP A 278 1.86 9.15 14.45
N VAL A 279 2.25 9.91 13.43
CA VAL A 279 3.34 10.88 13.47
C VAL A 279 2.82 12.30 13.66
N THR A 280 3.65 13.15 14.26
CA THR A 280 3.36 14.58 14.40
C THR A 280 4.29 15.38 13.50
N ILE A 281 3.75 16.36 12.79
CA ILE A 281 4.49 17.35 11.99
C ILE A 281 4.08 18.77 12.40
N GLU A 282 4.92 19.74 12.10
CA GLU A 282 4.62 21.17 12.25
C GLU A 282 5.17 21.93 11.05
N GLY A 283 4.37 22.82 10.47
CA GLY A 283 4.78 23.60 9.30
C GLY A 283 3.79 24.70 8.93
N ASN A 284 4.17 25.50 7.95
CA ASN A 284 3.35 26.56 7.37
C ASN A 284 2.40 25.98 6.32
N LEU A 285 1.14 26.41 6.35
CA LEU A 285 0.20 26.10 5.27
C LEU A 285 0.43 27.03 4.07
N LEU A 286 1.07 26.48 3.04
CA LEU A 286 1.47 27.23 1.84
C LEU A 286 0.35 27.34 0.80
N SER A 287 -0.61 26.42 0.80
CA SER A 287 -1.76 26.50 -0.11
C SER A 287 -2.93 25.68 0.39
N ILE A 288 -4.14 26.16 0.15
CA ILE A 288 -5.36 25.37 0.22
C ILE A 288 -5.70 24.93 -1.20
N ARG A 289 -5.86 23.62 -1.39
CA ARG A 289 -6.06 22.98 -2.70
C ARG A 289 -7.54 22.90 -3.04
N GLN A 290 -7.81 22.81 -4.35
CA GLN A 290 -9.17 22.65 -4.87
C GLN A 290 -9.90 21.46 -4.27
N GLY A 291 -11.18 21.67 -3.98
CA GLY A 291 -12.02 20.68 -3.31
C GLY A 291 -11.80 20.63 -1.80
N SER A 292 -11.33 21.74 -1.23
CA SER A 292 -11.38 22.06 0.19
C SER A 292 -12.66 22.86 0.52
N GLY A 293 -13.08 22.85 1.77
CA GLY A 293 -14.36 23.40 2.20
C GLY A 293 -15.49 22.39 2.07
N LEU A 294 -16.64 22.84 1.57
CA LEU A 294 -17.85 22.04 1.41
C LEU A 294 -17.70 21.08 0.23
N VAL A 295 -17.86 19.79 0.49
CA VAL A 295 -17.86 18.72 -0.52
C VAL A 295 -19.10 17.85 -0.35
N PHE A 296 -19.37 17.03 -1.35
CA PHE A 296 -20.48 16.09 -1.32
C PHE A 296 -19.98 14.68 -1.58
N ARG A 297 -20.53 13.70 -0.87
CA ARG A 297 -20.11 12.30 -0.95
C ARG A 297 -21.23 11.40 -1.41
N CYS A 298 -20.85 10.36 -2.14
CA CYS A 298 -21.73 9.24 -2.44
C CYS A 298 -22.06 8.49 -1.13
N PRO A 299 -23.34 8.22 -0.83
CA PRO A 299 -23.75 7.52 0.39
C PRO A 299 -23.21 6.07 0.45
N GLU A 300 -22.96 5.46 -0.71
CA GLU A 300 -22.55 4.06 -0.80
C GLU A 300 -21.04 3.86 -0.71
N CYS A 301 -20.23 4.69 -1.39
CA CYS A 301 -18.76 4.53 -1.39
C CYS A 301 -18.00 5.68 -0.72
N SER A 302 -18.68 6.68 -0.17
CA SER A 302 -18.06 7.85 0.47
C SER A 302 -17.08 8.65 -0.40
N ARG A 303 -17.02 8.38 -1.72
CA ARG A 303 -16.20 9.16 -2.66
C ARG A 303 -16.81 10.54 -2.84
N VAL A 304 -15.96 11.54 -3.00
CA VAL A 304 -16.41 12.90 -3.34
C VAL A 304 -16.99 12.91 -4.75
N ILE A 305 -18.17 13.50 -4.89
CA ILE A 305 -18.96 13.58 -6.10
C ILE A 305 -19.25 15.04 -6.47
N GLN A 306 -19.68 15.24 -7.71
CA GLN A 306 -20.12 16.53 -8.21
C GLN A 306 -21.47 16.35 -8.92
N LYS A 307 -22.39 17.30 -8.73
CA LYS A 307 -23.72 17.30 -9.35
C LYS A 307 -24.47 15.98 -9.13
N SER A 308 -24.40 15.44 -7.91
CA SER A 308 -25.08 14.20 -7.53
C SER A 308 -24.71 12.96 -8.37
N MET A 309 -23.51 12.94 -8.97
CA MET A 309 -23.06 11.86 -9.85
C MET A 309 -21.80 11.16 -9.29
N CYS A 310 -21.96 9.88 -8.94
CA CYS A 310 -20.89 8.98 -8.57
C CYS A 310 -20.37 8.21 -9.80
N ARG A 311 -19.04 8.13 -9.97
CA ARG A 311 -18.42 7.37 -11.07
C ARG A 311 -18.70 5.85 -11.03
N VAL A 312 -19.09 5.33 -9.86
CA VAL A 312 -19.31 3.89 -9.64
C VAL A 312 -20.80 3.58 -9.58
N HIS A 313 -21.57 4.37 -8.82
CA HIS A 313 -22.98 4.11 -8.54
C HIS A 313 -23.95 4.98 -9.35
N GLY A 314 -23.44 5.84 -10.25
CA GLY A 314 -24.26 6.73 -11.06
C GLY A 314 -24.90 7.83 -10.22
N LYS A 315 -26.17 8.15 -10.51
CA LYS A 315 -26.89 9.23 -9.82
C LYS A 315 -27.27 8.80 -8.40
N VAL A 316 -26.86 9.59 -7.40
CA VAL A 316 -27.08 9.30 -5.97
C VAL A 316 -27.55 10.54 -5.22
N GLU A 317 -28.24 10.36 -4.10
CA GLU A 317 -28.56 11.44 -3.17
C GLU A 317 -27.30 11.80 -2.36
N GLU A 318 -26.81 13.02 -2.52
CA GLU A 318 -25.47 13.39 -2.07
C GLU A 318 -25.45 13.78 -0.58
N ILE A 319 -24.46 13.26 0.17
CA ILE A 319 -24.28 13.59 1.58
C ILE A 319 -23.29 14.75 1.69
N PRO A 320 -23.67 15.88 2.32
CA PRO A 320 -22.77 17.00 2.54
C PRO A 320 -21.67 16.60 3.55
N ASP A 321 -20.45 17.01 3.25
CA ASP A 321 -19.27 16.79 4.10
C ASP A 321 -18.35 18.02 4.00
N MET A 322 -17.35 18.09 4.87
CA MET A 322 -16.29 19.08 4.80
C MET A 322 -14.92 18.44 4.88
N ARG A 323 -13.97 19.03 4.16
CA ARG A 323 -12.56 18.67 4.27
C ARG A 323 -11.66 19.83 3.89
N ILE A 324 -10.43 19.80 4.35
CA ILE A 324 -9.37 20.67 3.84
C ILE A 324 -8.28 19.80 3.26
N LYS A 325 -7.84 20.14 2.05
CA LYS A 325 -6.60 19.66 1.46
C LYS A 325 -5.63 20.82 1.41
N ALA A 326 -4.57 20.78 2.19
CA ALA A 326 -3.57 21.84 2.26
C ALA A 326 -2.18 21.32 1.96
N VAL A 327 -1.27 22.17 1.50
CA VAL A 327 0.16 21.87 1.48
C VAL A 327 0.77 22.45 2.73
N ILE A 328 1.40 21.60 3.52
CA ILE A 328 2.16 22.00 4.71
C ILE A 328 3.65 21.81 4.44
N ASP A 329 4.45 22.79 4.84
CA ASP A 329 5.90 22.86 4.61
C ASP A 329 6.62 23.37 5.86
N ASP A 330 7.71 22.70 6.22
CA ASP A 330 8.52 23.01 7.41
C ASP A 330 9.93 23.52 7.08
N GLY A 331 10.21 23.79 5.80
CA GLY A 331 11.52 24.16 5.26
C GLY A 331 12.43 22.98 4.95
N THR A 332 12.11 21.77 5.40
CA THR A 332 12.85 20.52 5.07
C THR A 332 12.14 19.70 4.00
N GLY A 333 10.84 19.88 3.85
CA GLY A 333 10.03 19.30 2.78
C GLY A 333 8.58 19.78 2.86
N ALA A 334 7.77 19.32 1.91
CA ALA A 334 6.34 19.61 1.86
C ALA A 334 5.52 18.34 1.61
N LEU A 335 4.32 18.26 2.19
CA LEU A 335 3.37 17.19 1.92
C LEU A 335 1.92 17.70 1.88
N MET A 336 1.02 16.85 1.37
CA MET A 336 -0.42 17.12 1.39
C MET A 336 -1.00 16.80 2.77
N LEU A 337 -1.50 17.79 3.49
CA LEU A 337 -2.28 17.62 4.71
C LEU A 337 -3.77 17.50 4.37
N VAL A 338 -4.42 16.44 4.85
CA VAL A 338 -5.87 16.25 4.73
C VAL A 338 -6.49 16.35 6.12
N ILE A 339 -7.44 17.27 6.28
CA ILE A 339 -8.17 17.56 7.51
C ILE A 339 -9.65 17.26 7.24
N ASP A 340 -10.30 16.49 8.10
CA ASP A 340 -11.72 16.13 7.97
C ASP A 340 -12.67 17.24 8.47
N ALA A 341 -13.97 16.99 8.47
CA ALA A 341 -14.98 17.96 8.86
C ALA A 341 -14.85 18.42 10.32
N ASP A 342 -14.59 17.49 11.24
CA ASP A 342 -14.52 17.77 12.68
C ASP A 342 -13.28 18.60 13.00
N LEU A 343 -12.13 18.22 12.44
CA LEU A 343 -10.90 18.99 12.59
C LEU A 343 -10.99 20.33 11.85
N THR A 344 -11.67 20.40 10.71
CA THR A 344 -11.93 21.68 10.02
C THR A 344 -12.73 22.62 10.90
N LYS A 345 -13.78 22.12 11.57
CA LYS A 345 -14.54 22.89 12.55
C LYS A 345 -13.65 23.38 13.69
N LYS A 346 -12.77 22.51 14.22
CA LYS A 346 -11.82 22.85 15.30
C LYS A 346 -10.90 24.02 14.93
N VAL A 347 -10.33 24.03 13.73
CA VAL A 347 -9.28 25.00 13.36
C VAL A 347 -9.77 26.19 12.55
N CYS A 348 -10.87 26.05 11.80
CA CYS A 348 -11.43 27.09 10.95
C CYS A 348 -12.70 27.71 11.56
N GLY A 349 -13.30 27.06 12.56
CA GLY A 349 -14.56 27.48 13.17
C GLY A 349 -15.75 27.42 12.21
N LEU A 350 -15.65 26.64 11.13
CA LEU A 350 -16.70 26.48 10.14
C LEU A 350 -17.36 25.11 10.29
N THR A 351 -18.66 25.10 10.49
CA THR A 351 -19.51 23.91 10.43
C THR A 351 -20.01 23.65 9.01
N ILE A 352 -20.45 22.41 8.73
CA ILE A 352 -21.09 22.06 7.45
C ILE A 352 -22.32 22.95 7.18
N GLN A 353 -23.10 23.30 8.22
CA GLN A 353 -24.27 24.16 8.08
C GLN A 353 -23.89 25.60 7.69
N GLU A 354 -22.86 26.17 8.30
CA GLU A 354 -22.37 27.50 7.93
C GLU A 354 -21.77 27.52 6.54
N ALA A 355 -21.01 26.47 6.19
CA ALA A 355 -20.46 26.31 4.85
C ALA A 355 -21.57 26.22 3.78
N LYS A 356 -22.68 25.53 4.06
CA LYS A 356 -23.87 25.53 3.20
C LYS A 356 -24.47 26.92 3.03
N LYS A 357 -24.67 27.66 4.13
CA LYS A 357 -25.19 29.03 4.09
C LYS A 357 -24.29 29.95 3.25
N ILE A 358 -22.97 29.84 3.39
CA ILE A 358 -22.00 30.60 2.59
C ILE A 358 -22.14 30.26 1.11
N ALA A 359 -22.19 28.97 0.77
CA ALA A 359 -22.32 28.51 -0.62
C ALA A 359 -23.65 28.91 -1.26
N GLU A 360 -24.75 28.86 -0.51
CA GLU A 360 -26.09 29.27 -0.98
C GLU A 360 -26.14 30.78 -1.22
N ALA A 361 -25.62 31.58 -0.29
CA ALA A 361 -25.61 33.04 -0.40
C ALA A 361 -24.78 33.56 -1.59
N SER A 362 -23.68 32.88 -1.93
CA SER A 362 -22.81 33.24 -3.06
C SER A 362 -23.14 32.49 -4.36
N MET A 363 -24.12 31.58 -4.34
CA MET A 363 -24.41 30.62 -5.41
C MET A 363 -23.16 29.85 -5.89
N SER A 364 -22.18 29.65 -5.01
CA SER A 364 -20.88 29.08 -5.36
C SER A 364 -20.20 28.37 -4.19
N HIS A 365 -19.93 27.08 -4.35
CA HIS A 365 -19.14 26.30 -3.39
C HIS A 365 -17.69 26.82 -3.24
N LYS A 366 -17.17 27.53 -4.25
CA LYS A 366 -15.81 28.08 -4.23
C LYS A 366 -15.61 29.11 -3.13
N THR A 367 -16.66 29.84 -2.75
CA THR A 367 -16.58 30.84 -1.68
C THR A 367 -16.24 30.22 -0.32
N VAL A 368 -16.63 28.96 -0.09
CA VAL A 368 -16.25 28.23 1.13
C VAL A 368 -14.76 27.92 1.12
N GLU A 369 -14.21 27.52 -0.03
CA GLU A 369 -12.76 27.28 -0.21
C GLU A 369 -11.96 28.58 0.03
N GLU A 370 -12.44 29.70 -0.49
CA GLU A 370 -11.84 31.03 -0.31
C GLU A 370 -11.86 31.46 1.17
N GLU A 371 -12.95 31.18 1.89
CA GLU A 371 -13.08 31.45 3.32
C GLU A 371 -12.08 30.63 4.15
N VAL A 372 -11.98 29.33 3.86
CA VAL A 372 -10.99 28.44 4.47
C VAL A 372 -9.58 28.94 4.19
N SER A 373 -9.29 29.30 2.94
CA SER A 373 -8.00 29.83 2.52
C SER A 373 -7.64 31.09 3.31
N ARG A 374 -8.56 32.05 3.40
CA ARG A 374 -8.36 33.30 4.17
C ARG A 374 -8.03 33.05 5.63
N LYS A 375 -8.65 32.05 6.26
CA LYS A 375 -8.47 31.75 7.69
C LYS A 375 -7.20 30.96 8.01
N MET A 376 -6.67 30.19 7.05
CA MET A 376 -5.62 29.20 7.31
C MET A 376 -4.32 29.42 6.54
N PHE A 377 -4.39 30.07 5.38
CA PHE A 377 -3.22 30.32 4.54
C PHE A 377 -2.15 31.13 5.29
N GLY A 378 -0.89 30.69 5.19
CA GLY A 378 0.27 31.35 5.80
C GLY A 378 0.42 31.17 7.30
N LYS A 379 -0.50 30.46 7.96
CA LYS A 379 -0.38 30.12 9.39
C LYS A 379 0.44 28.85 9.60
N ILE A 380 1.05 28.76 10.78
CA ILE A 380 1.71 27.55 11.26
C ILE A 380 0.66 26.64 11.91
N PHE A 381 0.69 25.37 11.53
CA PHE A 381 -0.12 24.33 12.16
C PHE A 381 0.75 23.14 12.53
N SER A 382 0.39 22.48 13.62
CA SER A 382 0.85 21.14 13.94
C SER A 382 -0.27 20.16 13.62
N ALA A 383 0.11 18.99 13.10
CA ALA A 383 -0.82 17.93 12.76
C ALA A 383 -0.27 16.59 13.21
N ARG A 384 -1.13 15.78 13.85
CA ARG A 384 -0.86 14.39 14.18
C ARG A 384 -1.71 13.50 13.30
N GLY A 385 -1.13 12.47 12.70
CA GLY A 385 -1.88 11.60 11.81
C GLY A 385 -1.05 10.52 11.16
N ASN A 386 -1.63 9.94 10.12
CA ASN A 386 -0.99 8.88 9.36
C ASN A 386 -0.51 9.42 8.02
N MET A 387 0.74 9.12 7.68
CA MET A 387 1.34 9.45 6.40
C MET A 387 1.33 8.22 5.50
N SER A 388 0.93 8.40 4.25
CA SER A 388 1.01 7.41 3.18
C SER A 388 1.61 8.05 1.93
N LYS A 389 2.47 7.29 1.24
CA LYS A 389 2.94 7.65 -0.09
C LYS A 389 2.08 6.95 -1.15
N GLY A 390 1.55 7.72 -2.09
CA GLY A 390 0.79 7.19 -3.23
C GLY A 390 1.16 7.88 -4.53
N ASP A 391 0.44 7.56 -5.60
CA ASP A 391 0.73 8.05 -6.96
C ASP A 391 0.71 9.59 -7.09
N PHE A 392 -0.08 10.25 -6.23
CA PHE A 392 -0.24 11.71 -6.23
C PHE A 392 0.66 12.43 -5.23
N GLY A 393 1.66 11.73 -4.69
CA GLY A 393 2.62 12.25 -3.72
C GLY A 393 2.31 11.84 -2.28
N VAL A 394 3.03 12.47 -1.35
CA VAL A 394 2.95 12.15 0.07
C VAL A 394 1.76 12.88 0.70
N THR A 395 0.91 12.13 1.39
CA THR A 395 -0.27 12.65 2.09
C THR A 395 -0.24 12.27 3.55
N LEU A 396 -0.50 13.23 4.44
CA LEU A 396 -0.80 13.02 5.84
C LEU A 396 -2.30 13.24 6.07
N VAL A 397 -3.00 12.19 6.50
CA VAL A 397 -4.39 12.29 6.96
C VAL A 397 -4.37 12.55 8.46
N ALA A 398 -4.82 13.74 8.86
CA ALA A 398 -4.81 14.17 10.24
C ALA A 398 -5.84 13.40 11.08
N LYS A 399 -5.42 13.01 12.28
CA LYS A 399 -6.27 12.61 13.40
C LYS A 399 -6.43 13.74 14.42
N ASP A 400 -5.46 14.66 14.47
CA ASP A 400 -5.59 15.90 15.19
C ASP A 400 -4.81 17.04 14.51
N VAL A 401 -5.26 18.28 14.69
CA VAL A 401 -4.62 19.51 14.22
C VAL A 401 -4.80 20.62 15.26
N TRP A 402 -3.75 21.41 15.47
CA TRP A 402 -3.78 22.59 16.34
C TRP A 402 -2.84 23.69 15.84
N GLU A 403 -3.11 24.93 16.22
CA GLU A 403 -2.14 26.02 16.10
C GLU A 403 -1.13 25.86 17.26
N PRO A 404 0.18 25.66 17.00
CA PRO A 404 1.16 25.53 18.07
C PRO A 404 1.34 26.86 18.81
N PRO A 405 1.71 26.82 20.10
CA PRO A 405 2.00 28.04 20.86
C PRO A 405 3.14 28.83 20.19
N LEU A 406 2.94 30.14 20.04
CA LEU A 406 3.95 31.06 19.51
C LEU A 406 5.17 31.12 20.43
N LYS A 407 6.18 30.32 20.11
CA LYS A 407 7.45 30.21 20.84
C LYS A 407 8.60 30.86 20.09
N LEU A 408 8.41 32.10 19.64
CA LEU A 408 9.39 32.84 18.82
C LEU A 408 10.78 32.92 19.48
N GLY A 409 10.84 33.19 20.79
CA GLY A 409 12.10 33.28 21.53
C GLY A 409 12.85 31.96 21.62
N GLU A 410 12.15 30.85 21.86
CA GLU A 410 12.75 29.51 21.90
C GLU A 410 13.28 29.11 20.51
N LYS A 411 12.46 29.31 19.45
CA LYS A 411 12.86 29.01 18.06
C LYS A 411 14.06 29.84 17.62
N ALA A 412 14.09 31.13 17.94
CA ALA A 412 15.23 32.00 17.63
C ALA A 412 16.50 31.53 18.36
N SER A 413 16.39 31.15 19.64
CA SER A 413 17.52 30.66 20.43
C SER A 413 18.06 29.32 19.90
N GLU A 414 17.17 28.42 19.50
CA GLU A 414 17.54 27.13 18.91
C GLU A 414 18.25 27.32 17.55
N LEU A 415 17.72 28.22 16.72
CA LEU A 415 18.35 28.57 15.45
C LEU A 415 19.74 29.20 15.67
N LEU A 416 19.86 30.11 16.63
CA LEU A 416 21.14 30.71 17.01
C LEU A 416 22.14 29.66 17.50
N ARG A 417 21.73 28.68 18.31
CA ARG A 417 22.61 27.55 18.71
C ARG A 417 23.05 26.73 17.50
N LYS A 418 22.15 26.41 16.57
CA LYS A 418 22.48 25.65 15.35
C LYS A 418 23.47 26.40 14.45
N ILE A 419 23.41 27.73 14.41
CA ILE A 419 24.34 28.56 13.64
C ILE A 419 25.68 28.76 14.38
N ALA A 420 25.67 28.84 15.70
CA ALA A 420 26.85 29.14 16.52
C ALA A 420 27.81 27.96 16.71
N GLY A 421 27.40 26.72 16.42
CA GLY A 421 28.20 25.50 16.61
C GLY A 421 28.01 24.88 17.98
#